data_AF-A0A5C4QFY7-F1
#
_entry.id   AF-A0A5C4QFY7-F1
#
_cell.length_a   1.000
_cell.length_b   1.000
_cell.length_c   1.000
_cell.angle_alpha   90.00
_cell.angle_beta   90.00
_cell.angle_gamma   90.00
#
_symmetry.space_group_name_H-M   'P 1'
#
loop_
_entity.id
_entity.type
_entity.pdbx_description
1 polymer ?
#
loop_
_entity_poly.entity_id
_entity_poly.type
_entity_poly.pdbx_seq_one_letter_code
_entity_poly.pdbx_strand_id
1 'polypeptide(L)'
;VTDGTVLEVSRVDRYSKRGPQGPENGGLSVSLLGDDGVRYYGSHLSVVSAGVDAGVRVRAGQQLGKVGRTGNANNVCHVHFGISPPCTGKDGWWIRRGVLWPARYLDSWRRGGNREPAAEVIAWQRTHGCPKAP
;
A
#
# COMPACT_ATOMS: atom_id res chain seq x y z
N VAL A 1 11.83 -4.29 -6.71
CA VAL A 1 10.74 -4.32 -7.69
C VAL A 1 10.43 -5.78 -7.95
N THR A 2 9.19 -6.15 -7.68
CA THR A 2 8.69 -7.52 -7.76
C THR A 2 7.34 -7.49 -8.47
N ASP A 3 6.96 -8.60 -9.08
CA ASP A 3 5.57 -8.82 -9.48
C ASP A 3 4.73 -9.07 -8.22
N GLY A 4 3.41 -9.16 -8.37
CA GLY A 4 2.58 -9.43 -7.20
C GLY A 4 1.12 -9.74 -7.53
N THR A 5 0.37 -10.02 -6.48
CA THR A 5 -1.08 -10.25 -6.55
C THR A 5 -1.79 -9.18 -5.74
N VAL A 6 -2.78 -8.53 -6.36
CA VAL A 6 -3.57 -7.49 -5.71
C VAL A 6 -4.37 -8.12 -4.55
N LEU A 7 -4.23 -7.56 -3.36
CA LEU A 7 -4.97 -7.99 -2.17
C LEU A 7 -6.29 -7.24 -2.04
N GLU A 8 -6.23 -5.92 -2.13
CA GLU A 8 -7.37 -5.04 -1.83
C GLU A 8 -7.42 -3.89 -2.81
N VAL A 9 -8.64 -3.46 -3.15
CA VAL A 9 -8.89 -2.30 -3.99
C VAL A 9 -10.02 -1.46 -3.40
N SER A 10 -9.78 -0.17 -3.25
CA SER A 10 -10.82 0.82 -2.96
C SER A 10 -11.01 1.72 -4.17
N ARG A 11 -12.24 1.77 -4.69
CA ARG A 11 -12.62 2.60 -5.86
C ARG A 11 -13.57 3.75 -5.55
N VAL A 12 -14.03 3.83 -4.30
CA VAL A 12 -15.01 4.83 -3.87
C VAL A 12 -14.42 5.58 -2.70
N ASP A 13 -14.33 6.89 -2.83
CA ASP A 13 -13.89 7.75 -1.75
C ASP A 13 -15.04 7.92 -0.75
N ARG A 14 -14.96 7.23 0.39
CA ARG A 14 -15.92 7.31 1.49
C ARG A 14 -15.43 8.20 2.62
N TYR A 15 -14.28 8.85 2.47
CA TYR A 15 -13.72 9.66 3.53
C TYR A 15 -14.64 10.81 3.89
N SER A 16 -14.81 11.02 5.20
CA SER A 16 -15.50 12.17 5.75
C SER A 16 -14.71 12.69 6.94
N LYS A 17 -14.50 14.01 7.00
CA LYS A 17 -13.89 14.67 8.17
C LYS A 17 -14.66 14.44 9.47
N ARG A 18 -15.96 14.12 9.37
CA ARG A 18 -16.84 13.82 10.52
C ARG A 18 -17.02 12.32 10.75
N GLY A 19 -16.48 11.48 9.87
CA GLY A 19 -16.58 10.02 9.97
C GLY A 19 -15.44 9.38 10.78
N PRO A 20 -15.41 8.05 10.86
CA PRO A 20 -14.31 7.32 11.48
C PRO A 20 -12.97 7.68 10.85
N GLN A 21 -11.99 8.04 11.68
CA GLN A 21 -10.65 8.38 11.22
C GLN A 21 -9.79 7.11 11.15
N GLY A 22 -9.15 6.89 10.00
CA GLY A 22 -8.28 5.74 9.76
C GLY A 22 -8.76 4.86 8.60
N PRO A 23 -9.90 4.14 8.74
CA PRO A 23 -10.35 3.16 7.75
C PRO A 23 -10.47 3.74 6.33
N GLU A 24 -11.08 4.92 6.22
CA GLU A 24 -11.36 5.58 4.95
C GLU A 24 -10.31 6.64 4.57
N ASN A 25 -9.29 6.86 5.40
CA ASN A 25 -8.32 7.93 5.17
C ASN A 25 -7.56 7.77 3.84
N GLY A 26 -7.43 6.55 3.32
CA GLY A 26 -6.76 6.28 2.06
C GLY A 26 -7.53 6.72 0.81
N GLY A 27 -8.86 6.89 0.89
CA GLY A 27 -9.70 7.10 -0.29
C GLY A 27 -9.58 5.94 -1.30
N LEU A 28 -9.31 6.25 -2.56
CA LEU A 28 -9.00 5.25 -3.57
C LEU A 28 -7.59 4.70 -3.36
N SER A 29 -7.47 3.37 -3.36
CA SER A 29 -6.24 2.69 -2.99
C SER A 29 -6.11 1.29 -3.56
N VAL A 30 -4.89 0.78 -3.58
CA VAL A 30 -4.53 -0.58 -3.94
C VAL A 30 -3.55 -1.13 -2.91
N SER A 31 -3.81 -2.34 -2.43
CA SER A 31 -2.85 -3.15 -1.67
C SER A 31 -2.39 -4.32 -2.53
N LEU A 32 -1.10 -4.59 -2.54
CA LEU A 32 -0.43 -5.62 -3.33
C LEU A 32 0.38 -6.53 -2.41
N LEU A 33 0.29 -7.84 -2.60
CA LEU A 33 1.27 -8.79 -2.08
C LEU A 33 2.30 -9.03 -3.18
N GLY A 34 3.53 -8.56 -2.98
CA GLY A 34 4.65 -8.86 -3.86
C GLY A 34 5.08 -10.31 -3.73
N ASP A 35 5.73 -10.85 -4.77
CA ASP A 35 6.31 -12.21 -4.70
C ASP A 35 7.45 -12.34 -3.70
N ASP A 36 7.99 -11.19 -3.29
CA ASP A 36 8.96 -11.06 -2.20
C ASP A 36 8.32 -11.25 -0.82
N GLY A 37 7.03 -11.53 -0.75
CA GLY A 37 6.27 -11.71 0.49
C GLY A 37 5.95 -10.39 1.20
N VAL A 38 6.16 -9.24 0.55
CA VAL A 38 5.92 -7.91 1.13
C VAL A 38 4.59 -7.35 0.69
N ARG A 39 3.86 -6.73 1.62
CA ARG A 39 2.67 -5.94 1.31
C ARG A 39 3.07 -4.51 0.96
N TYR A 40 2.76 -4.11 -0.26
CA TYR A 40 2.87 -2.73 -0.74
C TYR A 40 1.49 -2.08 -0.79
N TYR A 41 1.41 -0.80 -0.45
CA TYR A 41 0.15 -0.06 -0.42
C TYR A 41 0.30 1.31 -1.05
N GLY A 42 -0.61 1.66 -1.96
CA GLY A 42 -0.70 2.98 -2.58
C GLY A 42 -2.10 3.56 -2.37
N SER A 43 -2.19 4.80 -1.89
CA SER A 43 -3.49 5.48 -1.69
C SER A 43 -3.47 6.95 -2.10
N HIS A 44 -4.62 7.61 -1.90
CA HIS A 44 -4.94 8.94 -2.41
C HIS A 44 -5.03 8.98 -3.93
N LEU A 45 -5.36 7.86 -4.58
CA LEU A 45 -5.41 7.78 -6.04
C LEU A 45 -6.58 8.58 -6.59
N SER A 46 -6.45 9.16 -7.79
CA SER A 46 -7.59 9.73 -8.50
C SER A 46 -8.40 8.65 -9.23
N VAL A 47 -7.72 7.58 -9.64
CA VAL A 47 -8.30 6.44 -10.36
C VAL A 47 -7.49 5.18 -10.04
N VAL A 48 -8.16 4.06 -9.86
CA VAL A 48 -7.56 2.71 -9.96
C VAL A 48 -7.74 2.20 -11.39
N SER A 49 -6.67 1.72 -12.02
CA SER A 49 -6.71 1.22 -13.40
C SER A 49 -7.73 0.11 -13.58
N ALA A 50 -8.35 0.03 -14.77
CA ALA A 50 -9.22 -1.08 -15.13
C ALA A 50 -8.45 -2.41 -15.06
N GLY A 51 -9.11 -3.47 -14.60
CA GLY A 51 -8.52 -4.81 -14.43
C GLY A 51 -7.58 -4.95 -13.22
N VAL A 52 -7.36 -3.91 -12.43
CA VAL A 52 -6.66 -4.02 -11.13
C VAL A 52 -7.69 -4.37 -10.07
N ASP A 53 -7.96 -5.66 -9.88
CA ASP A 53 -8.94 -6.20 -8.93
C ASP A 53 -8.30 -7.15 -7.93
N ALA A 54 -8.93 -7.35 -6.77
CA ALA A 54 -8.44 -8.32 -5.79
C ALA A 54 -8.29 -9.72 -6.42
N GLY A 55 -7.16 -10.37 -6.15
CA GLY A 55 -6.78 -11.65 -6.75
C GLY A 55 -6.11 -11.53 -8.12
N VAL A 56 -6.09 -10.34 -8.75
CA VAL A 56 -5.42 -10.16 -10.05
C VAL A 56 -3.90 -10.11 -9.89
N ARG A 57 -3.23 -10.84 -10.78
CA ARG A 57 -1.78 -10.81 -10.96
C ARG A 57 -1.36 -9.52 -11.67
N VAL A 58 -0.35 -8.85 -11.16
CA VAL A 58 0.26 -7.66 -11.78
C VAL A 58 1.77 -7.83 -11.89
N ARG A 59 2.36 -7.12 -12.86
CA ARG A 59 3.81 -7.12 -13.08
C ARG A 59 4.48 -5.84 -12.61
N ALA A 60 5.75 -5.94 -12.24
CA ALA A 60 6.62 -4.79 -12.06
C ALA A 60 6.54 -3.85 -13.28
N GLY A 61 6.27 -2.55 -13.04
CA GLY A 61 6.10 -1.55 -14.08
C GLY A 61 4.68 -1.43 -14.64
N GLN A 62 3.75 -2.33 -14.29
CA GLN A 62 2.34 -2.19 -14.65
C GLN A 62 1.69 -1.02 -13.90
N GLN A 63 0.96 -0.18 -14.62
CA GLN A 63 0.27 0.95 -14.01
C GLN A 63 -0.96 0.51 -13.19
N LEU A 64 -0.92 0.73 -11.88
CA LEU A 64 -2.01 0.39 -10.97
C LEU A 64 -3.08 1.48 -10.83
N GLY A 65 -2.74 2.73 -11.11
CA GLY A 65 -3.66 3.84 -11.00
C GLY A 65 -3.02 5.18 -11.36
N LYS A 66 -3.68 6.27 -10.97
CA LYS A 66 -3.19 7.64 -11.12
C LYS A 66 -3.14 8.31 -9.75
N VAL A 67 -2.06 9.04 -9.48
CA VAL A 67 -1.93 9.85 -8.26
C VAL A 67 -3.07 10.87 -8.21
N GLY A 68 -3.54 11.18 -7.00
CA GLY A 68 -4.66 12.09 -6.80
C GLY A 68 -4.66 12.67 -5.39
N ARG A 69 -5.87 12.92 -4.89
CA ARG A 69 -6.10 13.63 -3.62
C ARG A 69 -7.33 13.10 -2.86
N THR A 70 -7.77 11.88 -3.14
CA THR A 70 -8.92 11.27 -2.46
C THR A 70 -8.57 10.90 -1.03
N GLY A 71 -9.57 10.72 -0.17
CA GLY A 71 -9.35 10.41 1.23
C GLY A 71 -8.91 11.63 2.04
N ASN A 72 -8.22 11.39 3.15
CA ASN A 72 -7.65 12.45 3.99
C ASN A 72 -6.33 12.99 3.41
N ALA A 73 -6.33 13.43 2.15
CA ALA A 73 -5.15 13.93 1.46
C ALA A 73 -4.93 15.44 1.64
N ASN A 74 -5.75 16.10 2.47
CA ASN A 74 -5.81 17.56 2.62
C ASN A 74 -5.89 18.32 1.28
N ASN A 75 -6.57 17.73 0.27
CA ASN A 75 -6.67 18.26 -1.09
C ASN A 75 -5.31 18.45 -1.83
N VAL A 76 -4.22 17.84 -1.35
CA VAL A 76 -2.89 17.87 -1.98
C VAL A 76 -2.68 16.62 -2.82
N CYS A 77 -2.21 16.80 -4.06
CA CYS A 77 -1.90 15.69 -4.96
C CYS A 77 -0.63 14.96 -4.51
N HIS A 78 -0.76 13.73 -4.03
CA HIS A 78 0.38 12.89 -3.63
C HIS A 78 -0.01 11.41 -3.57
N VAL A 79 0.99 10.54 -3.43
CA VAL A 79 0.78 9.12 -3.13
C VAL A 79 1.29 8.83 -1.74
N HIS A 80 0.47 8.20 -0.92
CA HIS A 80 0.96 7.52 0.28
C HIS A 80 1.46 6.13 -0.13
N PHE A 81 2.70 5.79 0.21
CA PHE A 81 3.33 4.52 -0.14
C PHE A 81 3.72 3.75 1.13
N GLY A 82 3.02 2.66 1.44
CA GLY A 82 3.26 1.83 2.60
C GLY A 82 4.00 0.54 2.27
N ILE A 83 4.95 0.15 3.13
CA ILE A 83 5.67 -1.14 3.09
C ILE A 83 5.47 -1.86 4.43
N SER A 84 4.98 -3.11 4.40
CA SER A 84 4.66 -3.88 5.60
C SER A 84 4.57 -5.38 5.33
N PRO A 85 4.57 -6.25 6.36
CA PRO A 85 4.21 -7.65 6.16
C PRO A 85 2.72 -7.79 5.78
N PRO A 86 2.33 -8.88 5.10
CA PRO A 86 0.93 -9.30 5.03
C PRO A 86 0.46 -9.82 6.39
N CYS A 87 -0.75 -9.46 6.81
CA CYS A 87 -1.34 -9.87 8.09
C CYS A 87 -2.76 -10.40 7.90
N THR A 88 -2.89 -11.41 7.04
CA THR A 88 -4.15 -12.04 6.62
C THR A 88 -5.04 -12.41 7.80
N GLY A 89 -6.32 -12.01 7.74
CA GLY A 89 -7.31 -12.25 8.80
C GLY A 89 -7.19 -11.33 10.02
N LYS A 90 -6.17 -10.47 10.09
CA LYS A 90 -5.98 -9.40 11.08
C LYS A 90 -5.66 -8.05 10.45
N ASP A 91 -5.84 -7.94 9.13
CA ASP A 91 -5.55 -6.73 8.35
C ASP A 91 -6.58 -5.63 8.65
N GLY A 92 -6.36 -4.93 9.77
CA GLY A 92 -6.98 -3.64 9.99
C GLY A 92 -6.31 -2.56 9.14
N TRP A 93 -7.03 -1.48 8.84
CA TRP A 93 -6.54 -0.35 8.03
C TRP A 93 -5.19 0.22 8.50
N TRP A 94 -4.79 0.02 9.76
CA TRP A 94 -3.55 0.52 10.33
C TRP A 94 -2.29 -0.09 9.73
N ILE A 95 -2.31 -1.35 9.28
CA ILE A 95 -1.15 -1.96 8.60
C ILE A 95 -0.87 -1.24 7.28
N ARG A 96 -1.91 -0.68 6.64
CA ARG A 96 -1.85 0.10 5.39
C ARG A 96 -0.94 1.32 5.47
N ARG A 97 -0.70 1.85 6.68
CA ARG A 97 0.26 2.95 6.90
C ARG A 97 1.69 2.60 6.51
N GLY A 98 2.05 1.32 6.53
CA GLY A 98 3.43 0.88 6.39
C GLY A 98 4.16 0.91 7.73
N VAL A 99 5.03 -0.07 7.94
CA VAL A 99 5.85 -0.22 9.15
C VAL A 99 7.32 0.10 8.90
N LEU A 100 7.72 0.14 7.62
CA LEU A 100 9.06 0.49 7.20
C LEU A 100 9.07 1.84 6.50
N TRP A 101 10.10 2.63 6.77
CA TRP A 101 10.35 3.88 6.07
C TRP A 101 10.80 3.62 4.61
N PRO A 102 10.04 4.07 3.59
CA PRO A 102 10.24 3.60 2.22
C PRO A 102 11.39 4.28 1.46
N ALA A 103 11.89 5.43 1.93
CA ALA A 103 12.74 6.31 1.11
C ALA A 103 13.96 5.62 0.50
N ARG A 104 14.68 4.80 1.28
CA ARG A 104 15.88 4.10 0.77
C ARG A 104 15.60 3.09 -0.34
N TYR A 105 14.40 2.50 -0.34
CA TYR A 105 13.96 1.55 -1.36
C TYR A 105 13.55 2.31 -2.63
N LEU A 106 12.72 3.35 -2.45
CA LEU A 106 12.31 4.24 -3.54
C LEU A 106 13.49 4.91 -4.24
N ASP A 107 14.49 5.36 -3.47
CA ASP A 107 15.73 5.94 -4.00
C ASP A 107 16.54 4.94 -4.83
N SER A 108 16.60 3.68 -4.39
CA SER A 108 17.25 2.62 -5.15
C SER A 108 16.52 2.36 -6.46
N TRP A 109 15.19 2.18 -6.41
CA TRP A 109 14.38 1.88 -7.60
C TRP A 109 14.37 3.03 -8.60
N ARG A 110 14.35 4.30 -8.13
CA ARG A 110 14.47 5.49 -8.99
C ARG A 110 15.78 5.51 -9.79
N ARG A 111 16.86 4.94 -9.24
CA ARG A 111 18.16 4.83 -9.91
C ARG A 111 18.32 3.53 -10.72
N GLY A 112 17.25 2.78 -10.93
CA GLY A 112 17.29 1.48 -11.63
C GLY A 112 17.85 0.32 -10.78
N GLY A 113 18.11 0.54 -9.49
CA GLY A 113 18.50 -0.52 -8.56
C GLY A 113 17.30 -1.35 -8.09
N ASN A 114 17.58 -2.48 -7.43
CA ASN A 114 16.56 -3.40 -6.95
C ASN A 114 16.67 -3.70 -5.45
N ARG A 115 16.86 -2.67 -4.60
CA ARG A 115 16.93 -2.89 -3.15
C ARG A 115 15.60 -3.46 -2.66
N GLU A 116 15.64 -4.64 -2.07
CA GLU A 116 14.46 -5.39 -1.63
C GLU A 116 14.17 -5.14 -0.14
N PRO A 117 12.90 -4.92 0.26
CA PRO A 117 12.54 -4.72 1.66
C PRO A 117 12.24 -6.02 2.43
N ALA A 118 12.14 -7.18 1.77
CA ALA A 118 11.68 -8.44 2.35
C ALA A 118 12.40 -8.83 3.64
N ALA A 119 13.74 -8.81 3.65
CA ALA A 119 14.51 -9.17 4.84
C ALA A 119 14.20 -8.26 6.04
N GLU A 120 14.02 -6.96 5.83
CA GLU A 120 13.65 -6.04 6.90
C GLU A 120 12.19 -6.25 7.34
N VAL A 121 11.28 -6.50 6.39
CA VAL A 121 9.88 -6.82 6.70
C VAL A 121 9.79 -8.07 7.58
N ILE A 122 10.51 -9.13 7.22
CA ILE A 122 10.56 -10.39 7.99
C ILE A 122 11.14 -10.14 9.38
N ALA A 123 12.26 -9.40 9.48
CA ALA A 123 12.86 -9.06 10.76
C ALA A 123 11.91 -8.25 11.64
N TRP A 124 11.22 -7.26 11.07
CA TRP A 124 10.23 -6.46 11.76
C TRP A 124 9.06 -7.32 12.25
N GLN A 125 8.50 -8.17 11.38
CA GLN A 125 7.36 -9.03 11.70
C GLN A 125 7.69 -10.05 12.78
N ARG A 126 8.90 -10.61 12.79
CA ARG A 126 9.33 -11.53 13.84
C ARG A 126 9.37 -10.86 15.22
N THR A 127 9.77 -9.59 15.28
CA THR A 127 9.86 -8.83 16.53
C THR A 127 8.50 -8.33 17.01
N HIS A 128 7.63 -7.86 16.11
CA HIS A 128 6.41 -7.13 16.47
C HIS A 128 5.12 -7.94 16.26
N GLY A 129 5.17 -9.00 15.46
CA GLY A 129 3.99 -9.70 14.95
C GLY A 129 3.10 -8.81 14.08
N CYS A 130 1.87 -9.25 13.88
CA CYS A 130 0.85 -8.42 13.23
C CYS A 130 0.24 -7.43 14.23
N PRO A 131 0.10 -6.14 13.89
CA PRO A 131 -0.45 -5.16 14.82
C PRO A 131 -1.90 -5.50 15.15
N LYS A 132 -2.23 -5.49 16.45
CA LYS A 132 -3.52 -5.95 16.99
C LYS A 132 -4.58 -4.84 17.09
N ALA A 133 -4.15 -3.58 17.02
CA ALA A 133 -4.98 -2.38 17.15
C ALA A 133 -4.32 -1.21 16.38
N PRO A 134 -5.08 -0.13 16.07
CA PRO A 134 -4.55 1.09 15.47
C PRO A 134 -3.36 1.72 16.19
#